data_AF-A0A814M954-F1
#
_entry.id   AF-A0A814M954-F1
#
_cell.length_a   1.000
_cell.length_b   1.000
_cell.length_c   1.000
_cell.angle_alpha   90.00
_cell.angle_beta   90.00
_cell.angle_gamma   90.00
#
_symmetry.space_group_name_H-M   'P 1'
#
loop_
_entity.id
_entity.type
_entity.pdbx_description
1 polymer ?
#
loop_
_entity_poly.entity_id
_entity_poly.type
_entity_poly.pdbx_seq_one_letter_code
_entity_poly.pdbx_strand_id
1 'polypeptide(L)'
;MNANTAIQLIQIRKQSSDEQRLKLEQELDQSSSVLLNLRTSYAELRQEIENLRSAHEDTFKQYLTVSQNWSSSKKQTNKLKLNIQSFKKQLVLYKNLRSHATNEVDSSSIKTFDVEGFVALGQKKIVQKIRNDFEHLYAQIYREMTANHEKEVQELQVEVEQAVHYQQIEYNERVMIQQKLESEIKIAQERLAHEKEVQINLEATYSELESEFKSIQVQKNEQPEVPLKERQSLQESIRTMVNNIKEMRQRQIVLERELIIYRHLLGKYEIKEQKVISYSSPPAQNVTTPALVTETERQGSIGIGADVTQSSSNPDNVSSSLYQKLVSNDVASWGNGDKIETILFDANGIQKVSYVQSIAPEGTVADLQ
;
A
#
# COMPACT_ATOMS: atom_id res chain seq x y z
N MET A 1 -63.37 -32.66 32.66
CA MET A 1 -62.09 -31.93 32.82
C MET A 1 -62.14 -31.20 34.14
N ASN A 2 -61.14 -31.37 35.00
CA ASN A 2 -61.09 -30.76 36.32
C ASN A 2 -60.72 -29.27 36.17
N ALA A 3 -61.35 -28.37 36.92
CA ALA A 3 -61.13 -26.92 36.79
C ALA A 3 -59.64 -26.54 36.96
N ASN A 4 -58.92 -27.31 37.78
CA ASN A 4 -57.49 -27.17 38.00
C ASN A 4 -56.64 -27.43 36.73
N THR A 5 -57.05 -28.36 35.89
CA THR A 5 -56.32 -28.69 34.64
C THR A 5 -56.46 -27.58 33.60
N ALA A 6 -57.63 -26.93 33.55
CA ALA A 6 -57.86 -25.81 32.64
C ALA A 6 -57.02 -24.59 33.02
N ILE A 7 -56.88 -24.30 34.33
CA ILE A 7 -56.05 -23.20 34.83
C ILE A 7 -54.57 -23.43 34.50
N GLN A 8 -54.06 -24.65 34.70
CA GLN A 8 -52.67 -24.99 34.37
C GLN A 8 -52.37 -24.82 32.87
N LEU A 9 -53.28 -25.25 31.99
CA LEU A 9 -53.11 -25.09 30.54
C LEU A 9 -53.08 -23.62 30.10
N ILE A 10 -53.92 -22.77 30.71
CA ILE A 10 -53.91 -21.31 30.46
C ILE A 10 -52.57 -20.71 30.89
N GLN A 11 -52.04 -21.15 32.03
CA GLN A 11 -50.79 -20.64 32.58
C GLN A 11 -49.57 -21.05 31.74
N ILE A 12 -49.51 -22.30 31.29
CA ILE A 12 -48.47 -22.79 30.36
C ILE A 12 -48.52 -22.01 29.05
N ARG A 13 -49.73 -21.79 28.50
CA ARG A 13 -49.90 -21.02 27.26
C ARG A 13 -49.43 -19.57 27.42
N LYS A 14 -49.71 -18.95 28.56
CA LYS A 14 -49.26 -17.59 28.86
C LYS A 14 -47.75 -17.51 29.00
N GLN A 15 -47.14 -18.45 29.72
CA GLN A 15 -45.68 -18.54 29.87
C GLN A 15 -44.99 -18.74 28.51
N SER A 16 -45.47 -19.66 27.68
CA SER A 16 -44.93 -19.87 26.33
C SER A 16 -45.07 -18.63 25.44
N SER A 17 -46.19 -17.90 25.56
CA SER A 17 -46.40 -16.65 24.83
C SER A 17 -45.44 -15.54 25.30
N ASP A 18 -45.23 -15.42 26.60
CA ASP A 18 -44.34 -14.41 27.19
C ASP A 18 -42.86 -14.71 26.84
N GLU A 19 -42.45 -15.98 26.86
CA GLU A 19 -41.12 -16.42 26.41
C GLU A 19 -40.89 -16.13 24.92
N GLN A 20 -41.89 -16.40 24.07
CA GLN A 20 -41.79 -16.11 22.65
C GLN A 20 -41.69 -14.60 22.39
N ARG A 21 -42.44 -13.79 23.15
CA ARG A 21 -42.36 -12.33 23.06
C ARG A 21 -40.98 -11.82 23.47
N LEU A 22 -40.41 -12.35 24.55
CA LEU A 22 -39.07 -11.98 25.01
C LEU A 22 -37.99 -12.32 23.97
N LYS A 23 -38.09 -13.50 23.32
CA LYS A 23 -37.17 -13.88 22.23
C LYS A 23 -37.25 -12.91 21.06
N LEU A 24 -38.46 -12.53 20.64
CA LEU A 24 -38.66 -11.59 19.54
C LEU A 24 -38.16 -10.18 19.90
N GLU A 25 -38.32 -9.72 21.14
CA GLU A 25 -37.74 -8.46 21.62
C GLU A 25 -36.20 -8.51 21.56
N GLN A 26 -35.58 -9.61 21.99
CA GLN A 26 -34.14 -9.80 21.90
C GLN A 26 -33.62 -9.83 20.46
N GLU A 27 -34.32 -10.52 19.54
CA GLU A 27 -33.97 -10.55 18.12
C GLU A 27 -34.11 -9.15 17.48
N LEU A 28 -35.15 -8.41 17.86
CA LEU A 28 -35.36 -7.04 17.38
C LEU A 28 -34.24 -6.09 17.86
N ASP A 29 -33.84 -6.19 19.11
CA ASP A 29 -32.76 -5.38 19.68
C ASP A 29 -31.41 -5.72 19.03
N GLN A 30 -31.12 -7.00 18.82
CA GLN A 30 -29.93 -7.45 18.10
C GLN A 30 -29.91 -6.94 16.66
N SER A 31 -31.03 -7.09 15.94
CA SER A 31 -31.16 -6.62 14.57
C SER A 31 -31.01 -5.09 14.48
N SER A 32 -31.60 -4.36 15.41
CA SER A 32 -31.49 -2.89 15.48
C SER A 32 -30.06 -2.44 15.76
N SER A 33 -29.35 -3.13 16.65
CA SER A 33 -27.92 -2.86 16.92
C SER A 33 -27.05 -3.11 15.70
N VAL A 34 -27.27 -4.24 15.00
CA VAL A 34 -26.54 -4.56 13.75
C VAL A 34 -26.81 -3.49 12.68
N LEU A 35 -28.07 -3.05 12.53
CA LEU A 35 -28.44 -2.03 11.55
C LEU A 35 -27.81 -0.67 11.87
N LEU A 36 -27.73 -0.30 13.15
CA LEU A 36 -27.04 0.91 13.58
C LEU A 36 -25.54 0.84 13.27
N ASN A 37 -24.89 -0.28 13.58
CA ASN A 37 -23.46 -0.49 13.29
C ASN A 37 -23.18 -0.43 11.79
N LEU A 38 -24.04 -1.06 10.97
CA LEU A 38 -23.96 -0.96 9.51
C LEU A 38 -24.07 0.49 9.04
N ARG A 39 -25.04 1.25 9.58
CA ARG A 39 -25.23 2.66 9.22
C ARG A 39 -24.00 3.50 9.55
N THR A 40 -23.39 3.29 10.71
CA THR A 40 -22.15 3.97 11.11
C THR A 40 -21.00 3.59 10.18
N SER A 41 -20.81 2.30 9.89
CA SER A 41 -19.78 1.83 8.97
C SER A 41 -19.92 2.41 7.55
N TYR A 42 -21.15 2.54 7.04
CA TYR A 42 -21.38 3.20 5.75
C TYR A 42 -21.08 4.71 5.78
N ALA A 43 -21.33 5.38 6.90
CA ALA A 43 -21.01 6.80 7.05
C ALA A 43 -19.49 7.02 7.07
N GLU A 44 -18.75 6.17 7.79
CA GLU A 44 -17.29 6.17 7.83
C GLU A 44 -16.69 5.90 6.45
N LEU A 45 -17.17 4.87 5.75
CA LEU A 45 -16.71 4.54 4.39
C LEU A 45 -16.96 5.70 3.41
N ARG A 46 -18.11 6.38 3.52
CA ARG A 46 -18.41 7.54 2.68
C ARG A 46 -17.43 8.69 2.93
N GLN A 47 -17.05 8.91 4.19
CA GLN A 47 -16.07 9.92 4.55
C GLN A 47 -14.67 9.56 4.05
N GLU A 48 -14.28 8.28 4.13
CA GLU A 48 -13.02 7.79 3.58
C GLU A 48 -12.94 7.99 2.06
N ILE A 49 -14.01 7.70 1.32
CA ILE A 49 -14.08 7.93 -0.14
C ILE A 49 -13.88 9.41 -0.48
N GLU A 50 -14.51 10.32 0.28
CA GLU A 50 -14.36 11.76 0.03
C GLU A 50 -12.93 12.23 0.31
N ASN A 51 -12.31 11.74 1.40
CA ASN A 51 -10.92 12.04 1.73
C ASN A 51 -9.96 11.54 0.63
N LEU A 52 -10.15 10.31 0.14
CA LEU A 52 -9.36 9.74 -0.96
C LEU A 52 -9.53 10.56 -2.25
N ARG A 53 -10.76 11.00 -2.54
CA ARG A 53 -11.03 11.85 -3.70
C ARG A 53 -10.30 13.19 -3.62
N SER A 54 -10.30 13.83 -2.44
CA SER A 54 -9.56 15.08 -2.21
C SER A 54 -8.05 14.87 -2.37
N ALA A 55 -7.50 13.81 -1.78
CA ALA A 55 -6.07 13.50 -1.87
C ALA A 55 -5.62 13.21 -3.31
N HIS A 56 -6.46 12.50 -4.08
CA HIS A 56 -6.21 12.25 -5.49
C HIS A 56 -6.17 13.54 -6.31
N GLU A 57 -7.14 14.44 -6.09
CA GLU A 57 -7.18 15.74 -6.77
C GLU A 57 -5.95 16.60 -6.47
N ASP A 58 -5.49 16.62 -5.21
CA ASP A 58 -4.28 17.35 -4.82
C ASP A 58 -3.02 16.76 -5.45
N THR A 59 -2.91 15.43 -5.44
CA THR A 59 -1.80 14.71 -6.11
C THR A 59 -1.77 14.99 -7.60
N PHE A 60 -2.95 15.01 -8.25
CA PHE A 60 -3.06 15.33 -9.67
C PHE A 60 -2.62 16.76 -10.00
N LYS A 61 -2.99 17.74 -9.15
CA LYS A 61 -2.51 19.14 -9.29
C LYS A 61 -0.99 19.25 -9.12
N GLN A 62 -0.42 18.52 -8.16
CA GLN A 62 1.04 18.47 -7.98
C GLN A 62 1.74 17.89 -9.20
N TYR A 63 1.23 16.77 -9.74
CA TYR A 63 1.75 16.16 -10.96
C TYR A 63 1.73 17.12 -12.17
N LEU A 64 0.62 17.85 -12.36
CA LEU A 64 0.53 18.86 -13.42
C LEU A 64 1.57 19.98 -13.23
N THR A 65 1.76 20.44 -12.00
CA THR A 65 2.76 21.48 -11.67
C THR A 65 4.17 21.02 -11.96
N VAL A 66 4.54 19.81 -11.53
CA VAL A 66 5.86 19.21 -11.80
C VAL A 66 6.09 19.04 -13.29
N SER A 67 5.08 18.57 -14.03
CA SER A 67 5.16 18.40 -15.49
C SER A 67 5.40 19.73 -16.22
N GLN A 68 4.72 20.80 -15.79
CA GLN A 68 4.91 22.15 -16.34
C GLN A 68 6.31 22.71 -16.01
N ASN A 69 6.78 22.50 -14.78
CA ASN A 69 8.11 22.93 -14.35
C ASN A 69 9.21 22.20 -15.13
N TRP A 70 9.07 20.89 -15.33
CA TRP A 70 10.00 20.09 -16.13
C TRP A 70 10.07 20.57 -17.58
N SER A 71 8.92 20.81 -18.21
CA SER A 71 8.84 21.36 -19.58
C SER A 71 9.54 22.73 -19.68
N SER A 72 9.33 23.60 -18.69
CA SER A 72 9.95 24.92 -18.63
C SER A 72 11.47 24.84 -18.45
N SER A 73 11.95 23.99 -17.54
CA SER A 73 13.38 23.73 -17.31
C SER A 73 14.06 23.18 -18.56
N LYS A 74 13.41 22.26 -19.28
CA LYS A 74 13.90 21.71 -20.55
C LYS A 74 14.03 22.78 -21.63
N LYS A 75 13.05 23.69 -21.75
CA LYS A 75 13.12 24.83 -22.68
C LYS A 75 14.28 25.77 -22.33
N GLN A 76 14.46 26.09 -21.05
CA GLN A 76 15.57 26.94 -20.59
C GLN A 76 16.93 26.31 -20.88
N THR A 77 17.07 25.01 -20.61
CA THR A 77 18.30 24.25 -20.91
C THR A 77 18.64 24.29 -22.39
N ASN A 78 17.66 24.13 -23.27
CA ASN A 78 17.87 24.22 -24.72
C ASN A 78 18.30 25.63 -25.15
N LYS A 79 17.69 26.67 -24.58
CA LYS A 79 18.09 28.07 -24.84
C LYS A 79 19.54 28.32 -24.39
N LEU A 80 19.92 27.82 -23.22
CA LEU A 80 21.29 27.93 -22.71
C LEU A 80 22.30 27.22 -23.62
N LYS A 81 21.97 26.01 -24.10
CA LYS A 81 22.81 25.28 -25.07
C LYS A 81 23.03 26.08 -26.36
N LEU A 82 21.99 26.69 -26.92
CA LEU A 82 22.10 27.54 -28.11
C LEU A 82 22.97 28.77 -27.85
N ASN A 83 22.79 29.43 -26.71
CA ASN A 83 23.59 30.58 -26.31
C ASN A 83 25.08 30.22 -26.19
N ILE A 84 25.41 29.10 -25.53
CA ILE A 84 26.78 28.60 -25.40
C ILE A 84 27.40 28.35 -26.79
N GLN A 85 26.65 27.74 -27.72
CA GLN A 85 27.14 27.54 -29.09
C GLN A 85 27.40 28.87 -29.81
N SER A 86 26.53 29.87 -29.64
CA SER A 86 26.72 31.21 -30.18
C SER A 86 27.99 31.86 -29.63
N PHE A 87 28.19 31.84 -28.32
CA PHE A 87 29.40 32.36 -27.68
C PHE A 87 30.67 31.65 -28.15
N LYS A 88 30.64 30.32 -28.32
CA LYS A 88 31.78 29.57 -28.88
C LYS A 88 32.14 30.08 -30.29
N LYS A 89 31.15 30.30 -31.15
CA LYS A 89 31.37 30.85 -32.51
C LYS A 89 31.97 32.26 -32.47
N GLN A 90 31.42 33.13 -31.61
CA GLN A 90 31.95 34.49 -31.43
C GLN A 90 33.41 34.46 -30.93
N LEU A 91 33.73 33.59 -29.98
CA LEU A 91 35.07 33.45 -29.43
C LEU A 91 36.09 32.99 -30.50
N VAL A 92 35.68 32.06 -31.38
CA VAL A 92 36.48 31.67 -32.56
C VAL A 92 36.70 32.87 -33.50
N LEU A 93 35.64 33.63 -33.81
CA LEU A 93 35.75 34.83 -34.64
C LEU A 93 36.74 35.85 -34.04
N TYR A 94 36.64 36.13 -32.74
CA TYR A 94 37.56 37.02 -32.04
C TYR A 94 39.01 36.52 -32.07
N LYS A 95 39.23 35.20 -31.91
CA LYS A 95 40.57 34.60 -32.06
C LYS A 95 41.12 34.80 -33.47
N ASN A 96 40.30 34.60 -34.50
CA ASN A 96 40.71 34.78 -35.90
C ASN A 96 41.04 36.24 -36.22
N LEU A 97 40.19 37.18 -35.79
CA LEU A 97 40.45 38.62 -35.97
C LEU A 97 41.74 39.04 -35.27
N ARG A 98 42.01 38.52 -34.07
CA ARG A 98 43.25 38.78 -33.34
C ARG A 98 44.48 38.28 -34.10
N SER A 99 44.43 37.07 -34.68
CA SER A 99 45.54 36.55 -35.47
C SER A 99 45.79 37.33 -36.76
N HIS A 100 44.76 37.92 -37.38
CA HIS A 100 44.93 38.77 -38.55
C HIS A 100 45.51 40.15 -38.18
N ALA A 101 45.04 40.75 -37.09
CA ALA A 101 45.54 42.04 -36.61
C ALA A 101 47.03 42.00 -36.19
N THR A 102 47.52 40.85 -35.72
CA THR A 102 48.96 40.68 -35.38
C THR A 102 49.85 40.43 -36.59
N ASN A 103 49.28 40.08 -37.75
CA ASN A 103 50.05 39.80 -38.97
C ASN A 103 50.22 41.02 -39.88
N GLU A 104 49.51 42.12 -39.64
CA GLU A 104 49.56 43.35 -40.46
C GLU A 104 50.44 44.47 -39.86
N VAL A 105 51.05 44.27 -38.69
CA VAL A 105 51.83 45.32 -37.98
C VAL A 105 53.33 45.33 -38.33
N ASP A 106 53.83 44.39 -39.15
CA ASP A 106 55.25 44.32 -39.53
C ASP A 106 55.70 45.25 -40.68
N SER A 107 54.89 46.25 -41.07
CA SER A 107 55.31 47.19 -42.11
C SER A 107 54.74 48.60 -41.95
N SER A 108 55.37 49.42 -41.12
CA SER A 108 55.88 50.76 -41.48
C SER A 108 56.32 51.59 -40.27
N SER A 109 57.52 52.16 -40.38
CA SER A 109 58.16 53.05 -39.41
C SER A 109 57.45 54.40 -39.31
N ILE A 110 56.84 54.69 -38.16
CA ILE A 110 56.51 56.05 -37.73
C ILE A 110 56.79 56.16 -36.23
N LYS A 111 57.61 57.15 -35.82
CA LYS A 111 57.75 57.58 -34.42
C LYS A 111 56.45 58.25 -33.98
N THR A 112 55.57 57.49 -33.37
CA THR A 112 54.36 57.98 -32.69
C THR A 112 54.25 57.26 -31.36
N PHE A 113 53.53 57.86 -30.42
CA PHE A 113 53.00 57.30 -29.16
C PHE A 113 53.05 55.76 -29.14
N ASP A 114 53.51 55.14 -28.05
CA ASP A 114 53.61 53.68 -27.87
C ASP A 114 52.22 53.01 -27.97
N VAL A 115 51.68 52.98 -29.19
CA VAL A 115 50.39 52.46 -29.58
C VAL A 115 50.40 50.96 -29.35
N GLU A 116 51.55 50.29 -29.54
CA GLU A 116 51.72 48.88 -29.21
C GLU A 116 51.59 48.62 -27.70
N GLY A 117 52.26 49.41 -26.85
CA GLY A 117 52.12 49.32 -25.40
C GLY A 117 50.71 49.66 -24.90
N PHE A 118 50.06 50.68 -25.48
CA PHE A 118 48.69 51.07 -25.14
C PHE A 118 47.66 50.00 -25.58
N VAL A 119 47.81 49.44 -26.79
CA VAL A 119 46.98 48.36 -27.31
C VAL A 119 47.22 47.06 -26.51
N ALA A 120 48.47 46.73 -26.17
CA ALA A 120 48.79 45.57 -25.34
C ALA A 120 48.21 45.68 -23.92
N LEU A 121 48.24 46.87 -23.31
CA LEU A 121 47.63 47.13 -22.01
C LEU A 121 46.10 47.03 -22.07
N GLY A 122 45.48 47.57 -23.13
CA GLY A 122 44.05 47.44 -23.39
C GLY A 122 43.62 45.98 -23.57
N GLN A 123 44.37 45.21 -24.37
CA GLN A 123 44.14 43.77 -24.56
C GLN A 123 44.30 42.99 -23.26
N LYS A 124 45.33 43.30 -22.44
CA LYS A 124 45.54 42.66 -21.14
C LYS A 124 44.35 42.90 -20.20
N LYS A 125 43.81 44.12 -20.16
CA LYS A 125 42.60 44.45 -19.37
C LYS A 125 41.36 43.70 -19.87
N ILE A 126 41.16 43.61 -21.18
CA ILE A 126 40.04 42.86 -21.78
C ILE A 126 40.15 41.36 -21.47
N VAL A 127 41.33 40.76 -21.64
CA VAL A 127 41.57 39.35 -21.32
C VAL A 127 41.37 39.08 -19.84
N GLN A 128 41.84 39.96 -18.96
CA GLN A 128 41.63 39.84 -17.52
C GLN A 128 40.14 39.90 -17.17
N LYS A 129 39.39 40.82 -17.79
CA LYS A 129 37.94 40.93 -17.60
C LYS A 129 37.22 39.65 -18.05
N ILE A 130 37.56 39.14 -19.25
CA ILE A 130 36.99 37.88 -19.76
C ILE A 130 37.30 36.71 -18.83
N ARG A 131 38.53 36.62 -18.29
CA ARG A 131 38.90 35.59 -17.32
C ARG A 131 38.06 35.70 -16.04
N ASN A 132 37.95 36.90 -15.47
CA ASN A 132 37.16 37.12 -14.26
C ASN A 132 35.67 36.78 -14.48
N ASP A 133 35.11 37.19 -15.62
CA ASP A 133 33.72 36.88 -15.99
C ASP A 133 33.52 35.36 -16.14
N PHE A 134 34.50 34.66 -16.74
CA PHE A 134 34.47 33.20 -16.88
C PHE A 134 34.57 32.48 -15.53
N GLU A 135 35.50 32.89 -14.66
CA GLU A 135 35.66 32.32 -13.31
C GLU A 135 34.38 32.54 -12.48
N HIS A 136 33.77 33.72 -12.58
CA HIS A 136 32.51 34.01 -11.89
C HIS A 136 31.36 33.13 -12.39
N LEU A 137 31.17 33.04 -13.71
CA LEU A 137 30.13 32.17 -14.30
C LEU A 137 30.36 30.69 -13.98
N TYR A 138 31.60 30.23 -14.04
CA TYR A 138 31.94 28.85 -13.70
C TYR A 138 31.64 28.55 -12.22
N ALA A 139 32.03 29.44 -11.31
CA ALA A 139 31.74 29.29 -9.89
C ALA A 139 30.24 29.39 -9.57
N GLN A 140 29.47 30.15 -10.34
CA GLN A 140 28.01 30.21 -10.20
C GLN A 140 27.36 28.90 -10.68
N ILE A 141 27.70 28.42 -11.88
CA ILE A 141 27.16 27.16 -12.43
C ILE A 141 27.49 25.98 -11.52
N TYR A 142 28.72 25.93 -11.00
CA TYR A 142 29.14 24.87 -10.08
C TYR A 142 28.30 24.89 -8.79
N ARG A 143 28.11 26.08 -8.19
CA ARG A 143 27.25 26.23 -7.00
C ARG A 143 25.80 25.83 -7.26
N GLU A 144 25.22 26.25 -8.37
CA GLU A 144 23.85 25.88 -8.75
C GLU A 144 23.71 24.36 -8.99
N MET A 145 24.70 23.74 -9.63
CA MET A 145 24.71 22.30 -9.86
C MET A 145 24.81 21.51 -8.54
N THR A 146 25.69 21.93 -7.63
CA THR A 146 25.84 21.33 -6.30
C THR A 146 24.56 21.48 -5.49
N ALA A 147 23.98 22.68 -5.44
CA ALA A 147 22.73 22.92 -4.72
C ALA A 147 21.56 22.10 -5.28
N ASN A 148 21.48 21.95 -6.61
CA ASN A 148 20.46 21.11 -7.24
C ASN A 148 20.65 19.62 -6.92
N HIS A 149 21.90 19.11 -6.94
CA HIS A 149 22.17 17.72 -6.56
C HIS A 149 21.87 17.47 -5.08
N GLU A 150 22.25 18.40 -4.20
CA GLU A 150 21.93 18.28 -2.76
C GLU A 150 20.42 18.25 -2.52
N LYS A 151 19.66 19.08 -3.24
CA LYS A 151 18.20 19.09 -3.18
C LYS A 151 17.60 17.76 -3.68
N GLU A 152 18.08 17.23 -4.80
CA GLU A 152 17.62 15.94 -5.35
C GLU A 152 17.94 14.77 -4.40
N VAL A 153 19.12 14.77 -3.78
CA VAL A 153 19.50 13.76 -2.77
C VAL A 153 18.59 13.86 -1.54
N GLN A 154 18.26 15.06 -1.07
CA GLN A 154 17.33 15.23 0.06
C GLN A 154 15.91 14.76 -0.28
N GLU A 155 15.42 15.07 -1.48
CA GLU A 155 14.11 14.60 -1.96
C GLU A 155 14.07 13.07 -2.03
N LEU A 156 15.08 12.44 -2.63
CA LEU A 156 15.21 10.99 -2.70
C LEU A 156 15.34 10.34 -1.31
N GLN A 157 16.05 10.97 -0.38
CA GLN A 157 16.18 10.47 0.99
C GLN A 157 14.81 10.43 1.68
N VAL A 158 14.01 11.50 1.55
CA VAL A 158 12.65 11.54 2.11
C VAL A 158 11.76 10.46 1.48
N GLU A 159 11.84 10.27 0.16
CA GLU A 159 11.07 9.23 -0.53
C GLU A 159 11.46 7.81 -0.06
N VAL A 160 12.76 7.55 0.12
CA VAL A 160 13.26 6.26 0.63
C VAL A 160 12.80 6.03 2.07
N GLU A 161 12.89 7.04 2.93
CA GLU A 161 12.43 6.95 4.33
C GLU A 161 10.92 6.66 4.40
N GLN A 162 10.12 7.34 3.58
CA GLN A 162 8.68 7.07 3.47
C GLN A 162 8.40 5.65 2.95
N ALA A 163 9.09 5.21 1.90
CA ALA A 163 8.92 3.87 1.33
C ALA A 163 9.26 2.78 2.35
N VAL A 164 10.35 2.93 3.10
CA VAL A 164 10.73 2.01 4.17
C VAL A 164 9.68 2.00 5.29
N HIS A 165 9.16 3.17 5.66
CA HIS A 165 8.09 3.26 6.66
C HIS A 165 6.81 2.52 6.23
N TYR A 166 6.36 2.71 4.99
CA TYR A 166 5.20 2.00 4.44
C TYR A 166 5.42 0.49 4.37
N GLN A 167 6.60 0.04 3.94
CA GLN A 167 6.94 -1.39 3.93
C GLN A 167 6.91 -2.00 5.35
N GLN A 168 7.36 -1.24 6.36
CA GLN A 168 7.30 -1.70 7.74
C GLN A 168 5.86 -1.83 8.26
N ILE A 169 4.97 -0.89 7.89
CA ILE A 169 3.54 -0.97 8.22
C ILE A 169 2.93 -2.22 7.56
N GLU A 170 3.13 -2.42 6.26
CA GLU A 170 2.59 -3.60 5.55
C GLU A 170 3.10 -4.91 6.15
N TYR A 171 4.38 -4.95 6.54
CA TYR A 171 4.95 -6.12 7.21
C TYR A 171 4.25 -6.40 8.54
N ASN A 172 4.09 -5.38 9.39
CA ASN A 172 3.42 -5.52 10.69
C ASN A 172 1.97 -5.98 10.53
N GLU A 173 1.24 -5.44 9.55
CA GLU A 173 -0.14 -5.86 9.24
C GLU A 173 -0.22 -7.32 8.81
N ARG A 174 0.71 -7.77 7.95
CA ARG A 174 0.77 -9.18 7.53
C ARG A 174 1.04 -10.11 8.72
N VAL A 175 1.95 -9.73 9.62
CA VAL A 175 2.22 -10.49 10.86
C VAL A 175 0.96 -10.59 11.72
N MET A 176 0.25 -9.48 11.92
CA MET A 176 -0.99 -9.44 12.69
C MET A 176 -2.09 -10.32 12.08
N ILE A 177 -2.30 -10.24 10.76
CA ILE A 177 -3.27 -11.07 10.03
C ILE A 177 -2.89 -12.55 10.14
N GLN A 178 -1.60 -12.88 10.01
CA GLN A 178 -1.11 -14.25 10.13
C GLN A 178 -1.39 -14.81 11.53
N GLN A 179 -1.04 -14.07 12.59
CA GLN A 179 -1.30 -14.49 13.98
C GLN A 179 -2.80 -14.69 14.25
N LYS A 180 -3.65 -13.79 13.73
CA LYS A 180 -5.11 -13.92 13.85
C LYS A 180 -5.60 -15.18 13.16
N LEU A 181 -5.21 -15.43 11.91
CA LEU A 181 -5.58 -16.65 11.17
C LEU A 181 -5.09 -17.92 11.86
N GLU A 182 -3.87 -17.93 12.41
CA GLU A 182 -3.35 -19.07 13.19
C GLU A 182 -4.21 -19.34 14.43
N SER A 183 -4.65 -18.29 15.15
CA SER A 183 -5.53 -18.44 16.31
C SER A 183 -6.93 -18.96 15.92
N GLU A 184 -7.50 -18.47 14.81
CA GLU A 184 -8.80 -18.92 14.30
C GLU A 184 -8.75 -20.39 13.84
N ILE A 185 -7.65 -20.80 13.18
CA ILE A 185 -7.41 -22.19 12.80
C ILE A 185 -7.36 -23.07 14.05
N LYS A 186 -6.66 -22.64 15.11
CA LYS A 186 -6.58 -23.39 16.36
C LYS A 186 -7.97 -23.56 17.00
N ILE A 187 -8.75 -22.50 17.11
CA ILE A 187 -10.12 -22.54 17.65
C ILE A 187 -11.01 -23.46 16.82
N ALA A 188 -10.96 -23.37 15.49
CA ALA A 188 -11.75 -24.22 14.61
C ALA A 188 -11.35 -25.71 14.72
N GLN A 189 -10.06 -26.01 14.92
CA GLN A 189 -9.59 -27.38 15.18
C GLN A 189 -10.09 -27.92 16.51
N GLU A 190 -10.07 -27.13 17.58
CA GLU A 190 -10.59 -27.52 18.89
C GLU A 190 -12.10 -27.80 18.82
N ARG A 191 -12.87 -26.94 18.14
CA ARG A 191 -14.31 -27.16 17.91
C ARG A 191 -14.58 -28.43 17.11
N LEU A 192 -13.82 -28.66 16.03
CA LEU A 192 -13.96 -29.86 15.21
C LEU A 192 -13.64 -31.13 16.02
N ALA A 193 -12.62 -31.10 16.87
CA ALA A 193 -12.28 -32.23 17.74
C ALA A 193 -13.41 -32.53 18.73
N HIS A 194 -13.96 -31.48 19.36
CA HIS A 194 -15.10 -31.63 20.27
C HIS A 194 -16.35 -32.18 19.57
N GLU A 195 -16.69 -31.68 18.38
CA GLU A 195 -17.84 -32.21 17.62
C GLU A 195 -17.66 -33.69 17.24
N LYS A 196 -16.44 -34.11 16.88
CA LYS A 196 -16.14 -35.52 16.60
C LYS A 196 -16.33 -36.40 17.83
N GLU A 197 -15.92 -35.93 19.01
CA GLU A 197 -16.12 -36.64 20.27
C GLU A 197 -17.61 -36.79 20.61
N VAL A 198 -18.38 -35.72 20.47
CA VAL A 198 -19.85 -35.75 20.68
C VAL A 198 -20.51 -36.72 19.70
N GLN A 199 -20.08 -36.74 18.44
CA GLN A 199 -20.59 -37.69 17.44
C GLN A 199 -20.30 -39.14 17.85
N ILE A 200 -19.08 -39.46 18.28
CA ILE A 200 -18.72 -40.81 18.74
C ILE A 200 -19.63 -41.24 19.90
N ASN A 201 -19.89 -40.36 20.87
CA ASN A 201 -20.78 -40.65 22.00
C ASN A 201 -22.24 -40.86 21.56
N LEU A 202 -22.72 -40.09 20.58
CA LEU A 202 -24.05 -40.27 20.00
C LEU A 202 -24.17 -41.58 19.19
N GLU A 203 -23.12 -41.98 18.49
CA GLU A 203 -23.09 -43.24 17.74
C GLU A 203 -23.04 -44.45 18.69
N ALA A 204 -22.33 -44.34 19.82
CA ALA A 204 -22.31 -45.36 20.85
C ALA A 204 -23.70 -45.55 21.50
N THR A 205 -24.33 -44.46 21.94
CA THR A 205 -25.69 -44.49 22.53
C THR A 205 -26.74 -44.97 21.53
N TYR A 206 -26.62 -44.58 20.26
CA TYR A 206 -27.47 -45.13 19.19
C TYR A 206 -27.34 -46.65 19.05
N SER A 207 -26.10 -47.16 19.08
CA SER A 207 -25.83 -48.60 18.97
C SER A 207 -26.42 -49.39 20.15
N GLU A 208 -26.33 -48.83 21.36
CA GLU A 208 -26.96 -49.40 22.57
C GLU A 208 -28.48 -49.47 22.42
N LEU A 209 -29.14 -48.36 22.08
CA LEU A 209 -30.59 -48.35 21.85
C LEU A 209 -31.05 -49.27 20.72
N GLU A 210 -30.26 -49.39 19.65
CA GLU A 210 -30.57 -50.31 18.55
C GLU A 210 -30.48 -51.77 19.04
N SER A 211 -29.52 -52.09 19.90
CA SER A 211 -29.38 -53.41 20.51
C SER A 211 -30.53 -53.74 21.48
N GLU A 212 -30.97 -52.76 22.27
CA GLU A 212 -32.14 -52.88 23.15
C GLU A 212 -33.41 -53.10 22.34
N PHE A 213 -33.61 -52.31 21.28
CA PHE A 213 -34.76 -52.46 20.38
C PHE A 213 -34.80 -53.85 19.73
N LYS A 214 -33.65 -54.36 19.26
CA LYS A 214 -33.54 -55.72 18.71
C LYS A 214 -33.85 -56.78 19.78
N SER A 215 -33.37 -56.62 21.00
CA SER A 215 -33.65 -57.55 22.11
C SER A 215 -35.13 -57.59 22.46
N ILE A 216 -35.79 -56.43 22.51
CA ILE A 216 -37.25 -56.32 22.74
C ILE A 216 -38.05 -56.97 21.59
N GLN A 217 -37.59 -56.84 20.34
CA GLN A 217 -38.21 -57.51 19.20
C GLN A 217 -38.13 -59.04 19.30
N VAL A 218 -36.97 -59.57 19.71
CA VAL A 218 -36.76 -61.01 19.89
C VAL A 218 -37.62 -61.54 21.04
N GLN A 219 -37.67 -60.84 22.18
CA GLN A 219 -38.53 -61.22 23.31
C GLN A 219 -40.02 -61.24 22.96
N LYS A 220 -40.50 -60.36 22.09
CA LYS A 220 -41.90 -60.39 21.61
C LYS A 220 -42.24 -61.67 20.83
N ASN A 221 -41.27 -62.27 20.14
CA ASN A 221 -41.47 -63.55 19.46
C ASN A 221 -41.59 -64.73 20.44
N GLU A 222 -41.15 -64.54 21.70
CA GLU A 222 -41.16 -65.57 22.75
C GLU A 222 -42.27 -65.34 23.80
N GLN A 223 -42.67 -64.09 24.08
CA GLN A 223 -43.81 -63.72 24.93
C GLN A 223 -44.58 -62.49 24.36
N PRO A 224 -45.89 -62.58 24.06
CA PRO A 224 -46.63 -61.55 23.32
C PRO A 224 -47.04 -60.31 24.12
N GLU A 225 -46.71 -60.20 25.41
CA GLU A 225 -47.21 -59.13 26.31
C GLU A 225 -46.28 -57.90 26.48
N VAL A 226 -45.22 -57.75 25.69
CA VAL A 226 -44.40 -56.52 25.73
C VAL A 226 -45.24 -55.29 25.32
N PRO A 227 -45.32 -54.23 26.15
CA PRO A 227 -46.26 -53.13 25.94
C PRO A 227 -45.87 -52.27 24.73
N LEU A 228 -46.81 -52.17 23.77
CA LEU A 228 -46.71 -51.39 22.53
C LEU A 228 -46.14 -49.96 22.70
N LYS A 229 -46.36 -49.35 23.88
CA LYS A 229 -45.89 -48.01 24.26
C LYS A 229 -44.37 -47.90 24.38
N GLU A 230 -43.69 -48.89 24.97
CA GLU A 230 -42.22 -48.84 25.13
C GLU A 230 -41.53 -48.89 23.77
N ARG A 231 -42.08 -49.67 22.85
CA ARG A 231 -41.56 -49.80 21.48
C ARG A 231 -41.74 -48.52 20.67
N GLN A 232 -42.88 -47.84 20.81
CA GLN A 232 -43.11 -46.52 20.20
C GLN A 232 -42.16 -45.47 20.79
N SER A 233 -41.96 -45.47 22.10
CA SER A 233 -41.01 -44.60 22.79
C SER A 233 -39.57 -44.80 22.28
N LEU A 234 -39.10 -46.05 22.21
CA LEU A 234 -37.76 -46.37 21.67
C LEU A 234 -37.61 -45.96 20.21
N GLN A 235 -38.66 -46.17 19.39
CA GLN A 235 -38.64 -45.79 17.98
C GLN A 235 -38.57 -44.26 17.80
N GLU A 236 -39.28 -43.49 18.62
CA GLU A 236 -39.19 -42.02 18.64
C GLU A 236 -37.79 -41.55 19.09
N SER A 237 -37.21 -42.22 20.09
CA SER A 237 -35.85 -41.95 20.59
C SER A 237 -34.79 -42.22 19.52
N ILE A 238 -34.85 -43.38 18.85
CA ILE A 238 -33.98 -43.73 17.71
C ILE A 238 -34.10 -42.70 16.60
N ARG A 239 -35.33 -42.28 16.24
CA ARG A 239 -35.57 -41.26 15.21
C ARG A 239 -34.95 -39.92 15.57
N THR A 240 -35.08 -39.51 16.83
CA THR A 240 -34.47 -38.28 17.36
C THR A 240 -32.94 -38.35 17.28
N MET A 241 -32.35 -39.47 17.68
CA MET A 241 -30.90 -39.68 17.61
C MET A 241 -30.36 -39.64 16.17
N VAL A 242 -31.06 -40.27 15.22
CA VAL A 242 -30.68 -40.22 13.80
C VAL A 242 -30.69 -38.79 13.26
N ASN A 243 -31.66 -37.97 13.67
CA ASN A 243 -31.70 -36.56 13.29
C ASN A 243 -30.54 -35.77 13.91
N ASN A 244 -30.23 -35.99 15.19
CA ASN A 244 -29.10 -35.35 15.87
C ASN A 244 -27.75 -35.72 15.21
N ILE A 245 -27.56 -36.99 14.85
CA ILE A 245 -26.36 -37.45 14.13
C ILE A 245 -26.24 -36.77 12.76
N LYS A 246 -27.36 -36.61 12.03
CA LYS A 246 -27.37 -35.89 10.74
C LYS A 246 -27.00 -34.41 10.90
N GLU A 247 -27.56 -33.74 11.90
CA GLU A 247 -27.23 -32.33 12.19
C GLU A 247 -25.76 -32.16 12.56
N MET A 248 -25.23 -33.02 13.44
CA MET A 248 -23.81 -33.02 13.82
C MET A 248 -22.90 -33.20 12.60
N ARG A 249 -23.23 -34.16 11.73
CA ARG A 249 -22.45 -34.39 10.50
C ARG A 249 -22.46 -33.19 9.56
N GLN A 250 -23.58 -32.46 9.50
CA GLN A 250 -23.66 -31.24 8.71
C GLN A 250 -22.78 -30.12 9.30
N ARG A 251 -22.76 -29.95 10.62
CA ARG A 251 -21.87 -28.98 11.30
C ARG A 251 -20.40 -29.30 11.07
N GLN A 252 -20.03 -30.59 11.15
CA GLN A 252 -18.67 -31.04 10.86
C GLN A 252 -18.22 -30.67 9.44
N ILE A 253 -19.08 -30.87 8.44
CA ILE A 253 -18.77 -30.50 7.03
C ILE A 253 -18.53 -28.99 6.90
N VAL A 254 -19.27 -28.16 7.63
CA VAL A 254 -19.09 -26.70 7.62
C VAL A 254 -17.73 -26.34 8.24
N LEU A 255 -17.40 -26.88 9.41
CA LEU A 255 -16.12 -26.62 10.08
C LEU A 255 -14.92 -27.09 9.23
N GLU A 256 -15.04 -28.24 8.57
CA GLU A 256 -13.98 -28.74 7.66
C GLU A 256 -13.77 -27.80 6.47
N ARG A 257 -14.84 -27.22 5.91
CA ARG A 257 -14.75 -26.21 4.85
C ARG A 257 -14.11 -24.91 5.34
N GLU A 258 -14.51 -24.42 6.52
CA GLU A 258 -13.92 -23.23 7.13
C GLU A 258 -12.42 -23.42 7.36
N LEU A 259 -11.99 -24.58 7.87
CA LEU A 259 -10.57 -24.90 8.05
C LEU A 259 -9.78 -24.90 6.73
N ILE A 260 -10.36 -25.41 5.64
CA ILE A 260 -9.75 -25.35 4.31
C ILE A 260 -9.55 -23.90 3.88
N ILE A 261 -10.56 -23.06 4.06
CA ILE A 261 -10.51 -21.63 3.71
C ILE A 261 -9.43 -20.92 4.53
N TYR A 262 -9.41 -21.10 5.85
CA TYR A 262 -8.42 -20.46 6.72
C TYR A 262 -6.99 -20.89 6.40
N ARG A 263 -6.76 -22.19 6.15
CA ARG A 263 -5.44 -22.68 5.72
C ARG A 263 -5.02 -22.10 4.38
N HIS A 264 -5.95 -21.96 3.44
CA HIS A 264 -5.68 -21.35 2.14
C HIS A 264 -5.34 -19.86 2.28
N LEU A 265 -6.06 -19.12 3.14
CA LEU A 265 -5.75 -17.73 3.44
C LEU A 265 -4.38 -17.60 4.12
N LEU A 266 -4.07 -18.45 5.10
CA LEU A 266 -2.77 -18.45 5.76
C LEU A 266 -1.63 -18.63 4.75
N GLY A 267 -1.76 -19.55 3.80
CA GLY A 267 -0.75 -19.74 2.74
C GLY A 267 -0.57 -18.54 1.80
N LYS A 268 -1.55 -17.62 1.70
CA LYS A 268 -1.39 -16.35 0.96
C LYS A 268 -0.67 -15.27 1.76
N TYR A 269 -0.80 -15.32 3.08
CA TYR A 269 -0.21 -14.34 4.00
C TYR A 269 1.09 -14.82 4.63
N GLU A 270 1.51 -16.06 4.34
CA GLU A 270 2.76 -16.62 4.81
C GLU A 270 3.93 -15.73 4.39
N ILE A 271 4.54 -15.11 5.39
CA ILE A 271 5.71 -14.25 5.23
C ILE A 271 6.87 -15.17 4.88
N LYS A 272 7.16 -15.30 3.58
CA LYS A 272 8.44 -15.87 3.14
C LYS A 272 9.52 -14.93 3.64
N GLU A 273 10.49 -15.44 4.41
CA GLU A 273 11.65 -14.68 4.87
C GLU A 273 12.29 -13.95 3.69
N GLN A 274 11.93 -12.68 3.52
CA GLN A 274 12.68 -11.78 2.65
C GLN A 274 13.93 -11.43 3.44
N LYS A 275 15.05 -11.98 2.99
CA LYS A 275 16.39 -11.61 3.44
C LYS A 275 16.56 -10.11 3.23
N VAL A 276 16.26 -9.33 4.28
CA VAL A 276 16.44 -7.88 4.29
C VAL A 276 17.91 -7.62 4.03
N ILE A 277 18.24 -7.13 2.83
CA ILE A 277 19.57 -6.61 2.54
C ILE A 277 19.65 -5.29 3.30
N SER A 278 20.30 -5.31 4.45
CA SER A 278 20.66 -4.11 5.18
C SER A 278 21.66 -3.31 4.33
N TYR A 279 21.18 -2.24 3.68
CA TYR A 279 22.08 -1.25 3.11
C TYR A 279 22.64 -0.42 4.26
N SER A 280 23.82 -0.81 4.74
CA SER A 280 24.64 0.09 5.54
C SER A 280 25.06 1.26 4.65
N SER A 281 24.65 2.48 5.01
CA SER A 281 25.10 3.71 4.36
C SER A 281 26.63 3.70 4.24
N PRO A 282 27.20 3.97 3.05
CA PRO A 282 28.65 4.10 2.93
C PRO A 282 29.11 5.29 3.78
N PRO A 283 30.26 5.18 4.48
CA PRO A 283 30.78 6.27 5.29
C PRO A 283 31.01 7.50 4.41
N ALA A 284 30.54 8.66 4.88
CA ALA A 284 30.80 9.95 4.28
C ALA A 284 32.31 10.09 4.03
N GLN A 285 32.73 10.02 2.78
CA GLN A 285 34.09 10.35 2.41
C GLN A 285 34.25 11.86 2.60
N ASN A 286 35.06 12.24 3.58
CA ASN A 286 35.53 13.61 3.78
C ASN A 286 36.17 14.12 2.48
N VAL A 287 35.41 14.86 1.70
CA VAL A 287 35.97 15.69 0.63
C VAL A 287 36.57 16.91 1.31
N THR A 288 37.90 16.89 1.46
CA THR A 288 38.67 18.03 1.98
C THR A 288 38.60 19.18 0.97
N THR A 289 37.77 20.18 1.26
CA THR A 289 37.80 21.49 0.59
C THR A 289 38.94 22.33 1.21
N PRO A 290 39.78 23.02 0.41
CA PRO A 290 40.80 23.90 0.96
C PRO A 290 40.17 25.16 1.58
N ALA A 291 40.57 25.45 2.81
CA ALA A 291 40.11 26.57 3.61
C ALA A 291 40.49 27.93 2.98
N LEU A 292 39.49 28.79 2.78
CA LEU A 292 39.70 30.23 2.67
C LEU A 292 39.50 30.83 4.06
N VAL A 293 40.59 31.32 4.63
CA VAL A 293 40.65 31.98 5.93
C VAL A 293 39.92 33.33 5.85
N THR A 294 38.93 33.53 6.72
CA THR A 294 38.61 34.86 7.25
C THR A 294 38.27 34.72 8.73
N GLU A 295 39.19 35.23 9.55
CA GLU A 295 39.01 35.50 10.97
C GLU A 295 37.80 36.42 11.18
N THR A 296 36.89 36.07 12.08
CA THR A 296 36.44 37.03 13.10
C THR A 296 35.93 36.26 14.32
N GLU A 297 36.60 36.47 15.44
CA GLU A 297 36.17 36.11 16.78
C GLU A 297 34.84 36.80 17.13
N ARG A 298 33.93 36.09 17.81
CA ARG A 298 33.40 36.57 19.09
C ARG A 298 32.68 35.47 19.87
N GLN A 299 33.01 35.50 21.15
CA GLN A 299 32.63 34.61 22.25
C GLN A 299 31.12 34.62 22.55
N GLY A 300 30.63 33.52 23.13
CA GLY A 300 29.31 33.44 23.73
C GLY A 300 29.00 32.05 24.29
N SER A 301 29.69 31.69 25.38
CA SER A 301 29.38 30.55 26.24
C SER A 301 28.02 30.70 26.94
N ILE A 302 27.39 29.56 27.27
CA ILE A 302 26.45 29.20 28.36
C ILE A 302 25.53 28.12 27.74
N GLY A 303 25.34 26.90 28.23
CA GLY A 303 25.67 26.27 29.49
C GLY A 303 24.51 25.31 29.86
N ILE A 304 24.85 24.04 30.09
CA ILE A 304 24.21 23.09 31.03
C ILE A 304 22.78 22.59 30.72
N GLY A 305 22.59 21.27 30.78
CA GLY A 305 21.30 20.69 31.18
C GLY A 305 20.99 19.30 30.66
N ALA A 306 21.64 18.27 31.23
CA ALA A 306 21.00 16.96 31.35
C ALA A 306 19.85 17.10 32.36
N ASP A 307 18.68 16.52 32.07
CA ASP A 307 18.21 15.25 32.66
C ASP A 307 16.67 15.13 32.68
N VAL A 308 16.20 13.87 32.66
CA VAL A 308 14.92 13.38 33.21
C VAL A 308 13.61 13.70 32.44
N THR A 309 12.98 12.70 31.83
CA THR A 309 11.84 11.94 32.41
C THR A 309 11.27 10.90 31.44
N GLN A 310 11.11 9.69 31.95
CA GLN A 310 10.14 8.71 31.45
C GLN A 310 8.72 9.30 31.56
N SER A 311 7.91 9.15 30.52
CA SER A 311 6.46 9.13 30.67
C SER A 311 5.86 8.15 29.67
N SER A 312 5.13 7.20 30.23
CA SER A 312 4.26 6.26 29.53
C SER A 312 3.08 7.00 28.91
N SER A 313 2.61 6.57 27.76
CA SER A 313 1.17 6.52 27.46
C SER A 313 0.91 5.71 26.19
N ASN A 314 -0.09 4.84 26.30
CA ASN A 314 -0.79 4.18 25.20
C ASN A 314 -1.08 5.14 24.04
N PRO A 315 -1.25 4.58 22.83
CA PRO A 315 -2.53 4.80 22.18
C PRO A 315 -3.11 3.51 21.61
N ASP A 316 -4.18 3.04 22.25
CA ASP A 316 -5.29 2.40 21.57
C ASP A 316 -6.03 3.47 20.75
N ASN A 317 -5.76 3.54 19.46
CA ASN A 317 -6.72 3.96 18.41
C ASN A 317 -5.98 4.07 17.07
N VAL A 318 -6.07 3.04 16.23
CA VAL A 318 -5.90 3.23 14.78
C VAL A 318 -6.97 2.39 14.09
N SER A 319 -8.09 3.07 13.81
CA SER A 319 -9.14 2.56 12.95
C SER A 319 -8.62 2.34 11.54
N SER A 320 -9.01 1.17 11.03
CA SER A 320 -9.28 0.80 9.64
C SER A 320 -9.16 1.89 8.57
N SER A 321 -8.22 1.68 7.65
CA SER A 321 -8.29 2.11 6.25
C SER A 321 -6.99 1.64 5.62
N LEU A 322 -7.03 0.67 4.69
CA LEU A 322 -6.03 0.46 3.63
C LEU A 322 -6.33 -0.83 2.86
N TYR A 323 -7.29 -0.72 1.93
CA TYR A 323 -7.32 -1.58 0.75
C TYR A 323 -7.05 -0.72 -0.47
N GLN A 324 -5.80 -0.65 -0.93
CA GLN A 324 -5.54 -0.54 -2.36
C GLN A 324 -4.18 -1.12 -2.72
N LYS A 325 -4.25 -2.33 -3.26
CA LYS A 325 -3.15 -3.09 -3.84
C LYS A 325 -2.70 -2.40 -5.13
N LEU A 326 -1.70 -1.52 -5.05
CA LEU A 326 -0.96 -1.03 -6.21
C LEU A 326 -0.02 -2.15 -6.68
N VAL A 327 -0.48 -2.92 -7.66
CA VAL A 327 0.41 -3.73 -8.50
C VAL A 327 1.14 -2.74 -9.41
N SER A 328 2.42 -2.50 -9.17
CA SER A 328 3.28 -1.77 -10.10
C SER A 328 3.46 -2.61 -11.37
N ASN A 329 2.64 -2.35 -12.38
CA ASN A 329 2.96 -2.69 -13.76
C ASN A 329 3.48 -1.41 -14.39
N ASP A 330 4.79 -1.33 -14.61
CA ASP A 330 5.39 -0.25 -15.38
C ASP A 330 4.87 -0.31 -16.83
N VAL A 331 3.89 0.53 -17.14
CA VAL A 331 3.38 0.72 -18.50
C VAL A 331 4.08 1.94 -19.09
N ALA A 332 5.09 1.72 -19.92
CA ALA A 332 5.66 2.76 -20.75
C ALA A 332 4.88 2.83 -22.07
N SER A 333 3.94 3.77 -22.20
CA SER A 333 3.29 4.05 -23.50
C SER A 333 4.07 5.12 -24.26
N TRP A 334 4.53 4.80 -25.46
CA TRP A 334 5.05 5.77 -26.43
C TRP A 334 4.27 5.59 -27.72
N GLY A 335 3.49 6.60 -28.12
CA GLY A 335 2.70 6.56 -29.35
C GLY A 335 2.76 7.89 -30.08
N ASN A 336 3.09 7.85 -31.38
CA ASN A 336 2.75 8.91 -32.33
C ASN A 336 1.24 8.80 -32.60
N GLY A 337 0.55 9.94 -32.62
CA GLY A 337 -0.90 10.13 -32.38
C GLY A 337 -1.93 9.30 -33.17
N ASP A 338 -1.53 8.36 -34.01
CA ASP A 338 -2.44 7.51 -34.81
C ASP A 338 -2.44 6.03 -34.36
N LYS A 339 -1.50 5.62 -33.49
CA LYS A 339 -1.38 4.25 -32.97
C LYS A 339 -0.91 4.24 -31.51
N ILE A 340 -1.53 3.37 -30.71
CA ILE A 340 -1.05 3.04 -29.36
C ILE A 340 -0.41 1.66 -29.43
N GLU A 341 0.88 1.60 -29.12
CA GLU A 341 1.58 0.34 -28.91
C GLU A 341 1.80 0.11 -27.42
N THR A 342 1.36 -1.04 -26.92
CA THR A 342 1.59 -1.49 -25.55
C THR A 342 2.54 -2.67 -25.59
N ILE A 343 3.69 -2.51 -24.94
CA ILE A 343 4.71 -3.55 -24.83
C ILE A 343 4.82 -3.96 -23.37
N LEU A 344 4.69 -5.26 -23.11
CA LEU A 344 4.85 -5.84 -21.77
C LEU A 344 6.23 -6.47 -21.63
N PHE A 345 6.94 -6.09 -20.58
CA PHE A 345 8.23 -6.64 -20.19
C PHE A 345 8.07 -7.58 -18.98
N ASP A 346 8.94 -8.58 -18.88
CA ASP A 346 9.05 -9.39 -17.67
C ASP A 346 9.96 -8.74 -16.61
N ALA A 347 10.10 -9.39 -15.45
CA ALA A 347 10.91 -8.91 -14.34
C ALA A 347 12.41 -8.77 -14.66
N ASN A 348 12.88 -9.31 -15.80
CA ASN A 348 14.25 -9.20 -16.28
C ASN A 348 14.40 -8.20 -17.44
N GLY A 349 13.33 -7.48 -17.79
CA GLY A 349 13.31 -6.53 -18.91
C GLY A 349 13.17 -7.18 -20.29
N ILE A 350 12.78 -8.45 -20.37
CA ILE A 350 12.59 -9.15 -21.65
C ILE A 350 11.15 -8.97 -22.13
N GLN A 351 10.98 -8.54 -23.39
CA GLN A 351 9.67 -8.33 -24.01
C GLN A 351 8.90 -9.65 -24.13
N LYS A 352 7.68 -9.70 -23.56
CA LYS A 352 6.79 -10.87 -23.62
C LYS A 352 5.71 -10.76 -24.68
N VAL A 353 5.08 -9.60 -24.83
CA VAL A 353 3.94 -9.38 -25.74
C VAL A 353 3.94 -7.93 -26.23
N SER A 354 3.67 -7.70 -27.52
CA SER A 354 3.29 -6.39 -28.06
C SER A 354 1.86 -6.42 -28.59
N TYR A 355 1.09 -5.39 -28.22
CA TYR A 355 -0.25 -5.14 -28.76
C TYR A 355 -0.28 -3.77 -29.40
N VAL A 356 -0.69 -3.70 -30.67
CA VAL A 356 -0.80 -2.45 -31.42
C VAL A 356 -2.27 -2.19 -31.72
N GLN A 357 -2.81 -1.12 -31.18
CA GLN A 357 -4.16 -0.65 -31.46
C GLN A 357 -4.10 0.60 -32.33
N SER A 358 -4.73 0.53 -33.50
CA SER A 358 -4.88 1.71 -34.37
C SER A 358 -6.07 2.53 -33.90
N ILE A 359 -5.90 3.83 -33.69
CA ILE A 359 -6.98 4.73 -33.34
C ILE A 359 -7.63 5.17 -34.66
N ALA A 360 -8.88 4.78 -34.90
CA ALA A 360 -9.62 5.30 -36.04
C ALA A 360 -9.96 6.78 -35.77
N PRO A 361 -9.74 7.71 -36.72
CA PRO A 361 -10.19 9.09 -36.55
C PRO A 361 -11.72 9.11 -36.46
N GLU A 362 -12.25 9.81 -35.46
CA GLU A 362 -13.69 9.99 -35.25
C GLU A 362 -14.35 10.50 -36.54
N GLY A 363 -15.13 9.62 -37.17
CA GLY A 363 -16.02 9.97 -38.26
C GLY A 363 -17.16 10.83 -37.71
N THR A 364 -17.34 11.97 -38.36
CA THR A 364 -18.50 12.86 -38.27
C THR A 364 -19.82 12.10 -38.14
N VAL A 365 -20.62 12.52 -37.15
CA VAL A 365 -22.03 12.21 -37.01
C VAL A 365 -22.76 12.61 -38.29
N ALA A 366 -23.09 11.64 -39.14
CA ALA A 366 -24.11 11.77 -40.16
C ALA A 366 -24.66 10.37 -40.52
N ASP A 367 -26.00 10.30 -40.49
CA ASP A 367 -26.85 9.33 -41.17
C ASP A 367 -26.96 7.91 -40.61
N LEU A 368 -27.92 7.76 -39.69
CA LEU A 368 -28.89 6.66 -39.74
C LEU A 368 -30.30 7.26 -39.54
N GLN A 369 -30.95 7.56 -40.67
CA GLN A 369 -32.40 7.45 -40.83
C GLN A 369 -32.76 5.99 -41.11
#